data_AF-A0A5B2TB09-F1
#
_entry.id   AF-A0A5B2TB09-F1
#
_cell.length_a   1.000
_cell.length_b   1.000
_cell.length_c   1.000
_cell.angle_alpha   90.00
_cell.angle_beta   90.00
_cell.angle_gamma   90.00
#
_symmetry.space_group_name_H-M   'P 1'
#
loop_
_entity.id
_entity.type
_entity.pdbx_description
1 polymer ?
#
loop_
_entity_poly.entity_id
_entity_poly.type
_entity_poly.pdbx_seq_one_letter_code
_entity_poly.pdbx_strand_id
1 'polypeptide(L)'
;MAGLALFLAAPFLALPARGQTPPGQMTMFQELEQSLEGLLNEGWQVTGVAGNLGGIAYLLQKEGKWITCQVITRREDSRSRCMAMN
;
A
#
# COMPACT_ATOMS: atom_id res chain seq x y z
N MET A 1 31.28 64.67 2.45
CA MET A 1 30.69 64.48 1.11
C MET A 1 29.81 63.25 1.17
N ALA A 2 28.55 63.40 0.75
CA ALA A 2 27.47 62.45 0.98
C ALA A 2 27.69 61.11 0.26
N GLY A 3 27.57 60.01 0.99
CA GLY A 3 27.56 58.65 0.45
C GLY A 3 26.12 58.15 0.32
N LEU A 4 25.66 58.10 -0.94
CA LEU A 4 24.38 57.55 -1.40
C LEU A 4 24.31 56.05 -1.06
N ALA A 5 23.36 55.63 -0.21
CA ALA A 5 23.01 54.21 -0.05
C ALA A 5 21.66 53.96 -0.73
N LEU A 6 21.73 53.42 -1.95
CA LEU A 6 20.60 52.99 -2.76
C LEU A 6 19.90 51.80 -2.08
N PHE A 7 18.65 51.98 -1.66
CA PHE A 7 17.77 50.89 -1.23
C PHE A 7 17.37 50.06 -2.47
N LEU A 8 17.99 48.90 -2.65
CA LEU A 8 17.55 47.86 -3.59
C LEU A 8 16.40 47.08 -2.97
N ALA A 9 15.16 47.49 -3.25
CA ALA A 9 13.99 46.67 -3.01
C ALA A 9 13.86 45.62 -4.12
N ALA A 10 14.33 44.40 -3.86
CA ALA A 10 14.05 43.25 -4.71
C ALA A 10 12.64 42.72 -4.37
N PRO A 11 11.67 42.72 -5.31
CA PRO A 11 10.43 42.03 -5.09
C PRO A 11 10.71 40.53 -5.18
N PHE A 12 10.61 39.85 -4.03
CA PHE A 12 10.54 38.39 -3.97
C PHE A 12 9.30 37.95 -4.75
N LEU A 13 9.52 37.55 -6.00
CA LEU A 13 8.56 36.78 -6.77
C LEU A 13 8.41 35.41 -6.09
N ALA A 14 7.46 35.32 -5.16
CA ALA A 14 7.01 34.08 -4.59
C ALA A 14 6.28 33.29 -5.69
N LEU A 15 7.01 32.49 -6.46
CA LEU A 15 6.39 31.45 -7.26
C LEU A 15 5.70 30.47 -6.31
N PRO A 16 4.44 30.07 -6.57
CA PRO A 16 3.86 28.95 -5.84
C PRO A 16 4.68 27.71 -6.19
N ALA A 17 5.40 27.20 -5.19
CA ALA A 17 5.97 25.87 -5.27
C ALA A 17 4.81 24.89 -5.44
N ARG A 18 4.49 24.55 -6.68
CA ARG A 18 3.65 23.39 -6.98
C ARG A 18 4.43 22.18 -6.50
N GLY A 19 4.09 21.70 -5.30
CA GLY A 19 4.51 20.40 -4.83
C GLY A 19 4.07 19.39 -5.87
N GLN A 20 5.00 18.99 -6.74
CA GLN A 20 4.82 17.84 -7.60
C GLN A 20 4.95 16.64 -6.66
N THR A 21 3.81 16.12 -6.20
CA THR A 21 3.77 14.79 -5.64
C THR A 21 4.41 13.88 -6.70
N PRO A 22 5.51 13.17 -6.40
CA PRO A 22 5.99 12.13 -7.30
C PRO A 22 4.80 11.23 -7.62
N PRO A 23 4.62 10.74 -8.87
CA PRO A 23 3.59 9.75 -9.14
C PRO A 23 3.84 8.61 -8.17
N GLY A 24 2.96 8.46 -7.17
CA GLY A 24 3.10 7.42 -6.17
C GLY A 24 3.12 6.09 -6.92
N GLN A 25 4.13 5.26 -6.68
CA GLN A 25 4.08 3.87 -7.11
C GLN A 25 2.78 3.29 -6.56
N MET A 26 1.82 3.00 -7.44
CA MET A 26 0.66 2.23 -7.07
C MET A 26 1.18 0.85 -6.70
N THR A 27 1.24 0.53 -5.42
CA THR A 27 1.33 -0.87 -4.97
C THR A 27 0.04 -1.52 -5.44
N MET A 28 0.13 -2.30 -6.52
CA MET A 28 -1.04 -2.90 -7.18
C MET A 28 -1.48 -4.09 -6.35
N PHE A 29 -2.08 -3.83 -5.18
CA PHE A 29 -2.82 -4.84 -4.44
C PHE A 29 -4.02 -5.26 -5.28
N GLN A 30 -3.90 -6.39 -5.96
CA GLN A 30 -4.96 -6.93 -6.81
C GLN A 30 -5.75 -7.96 -6.00
N GLU A 31 -7.04 -7.70 -5.80
CA GLU A 31 -7.94 -8.70 -5.21
C GLU A 31 -8.04 -9.91 -6.15
N LEU A 32 -7.93 -11.10 -5.56
CA LEU A 32 -8.01 -12.37 -6.25
C LEU A 32 -9.39 -12.98 -6.02
N GLU A 33 -9.96 -13.58 -7.07
CA GLU A 33 -11.21 -14.33 -6.96
C GLU A 33 -11.03 -15.66 -6.22
N GLN A 34 -9.79 -16.17 -6.16
CA GLN A 34 -9.48 -17.43 -5.48
C GLN A 34 -9.60 -17.29 -3.95
N SER A 35 -10.19 -18.32 -3.33
CA SER A 35 -10.19 -18.46 -1.87
C SER A 35 -8.81 -18.84 -1.34
N LEU A 36 -8.60 -18.64 -0.04
CA LEU A 36 -7.41 -19.14 0.66
C LEU A 36 -7.21 -20.64 0.41
N GLU A 37 -8.29 -21.43 0.52
CA GLU A 37 -8.23 -22.88 0.28
C GLU A 37 -7.82 -23.21 -1.16
N GLY A 38 -8.36 -22.50 -2.16
CA GLY A 38 -7.97 -22.67 -3.56
C GLY A 38 -6.48 -22.43 -3.77
N LEU A 39 -5.94 -21.35 -3.18
CA LEU A 39 -4.52 -21.04 -3.25
C LEU A 39 -3.66 -22.11 -2.55
N LEU A 40 -4.08 -22.62 -1.39
CA LEU A 40 -3.36 -23.70 -0.71
C LEU A 40 -3.35 -25.00 -1.55
N ASN A 41 -4.46 -25.33 -2.18
CA ASN A 41 -4.57 -26.49 -3.08
C ASN A 41 -3.71 -26.34 -4.35
N GLU A 42 -3.47 -25.11 -4.80
CA GLU A 42 -2.52 -24.80 -5.89
C GLU A 42 -1.05 -24.82 -5.45
N GLY A 43 -0.77 -25.09 -4.17
CA GLY A 43 0.59 -25.21 -3.63
C GLY A 43 1.20 -23.88 -3.14
N TRP A 44 0.39 -22.86 -2.88
CA TRP A 44 0.85 -21.68 -2.16
C TRP A 44 1.16 -22.04 -0.70
N GLN A 45 2.28 -21.55 -0.17
CA GLN A 45 2.74 -21.89 1.17
C GLN A 45 2.47 -20.76 2.16
N VAL A 46 1.93 -21.08 3.33
CA VAL A 46 1.78 -20.13 4.42
C VAL A 46 3.16 -19.84 5.04
N THR A 47 3.58 -18.59 5.00
CA THR A 47 4.85 -18.11 5.57
C THR A 47 4.66 -17.23 6.80
N GLY A 48 3.43 -16.74 7.02
CA GLY A 48 3.09 -15.95 8.19
C GLY A 48 1.60 -15.96 8.48
N VAL A 49 1.24 -15.78 9.75
CA VAL A 49 -0.15 -15.67 10.22
C VAL A 49 -0.23 -14.54 11.25
N ALA A 50 -1.24 -13.70 11.12
CA ALA A 50 -1.54 -12.64 12.07
C ALA A 50 -3.04 -12.65 12.39
N GLY A 51 -3.39 -12.69 13.68
CA GLY A 51 -4.79 -12.67 14.13
C GLY A 51 -5.11 -11.43 14.96
N ASN A 52 -6.31 -10.89 14.80
CA ASN A 52 -6.88 -9.89 15.72
C ASN A 52 -8.40 -10.11 15.87
N LEU A 53 -9.07 -9.24 16.63
CA LEU A 53 -10.52 -9.33 16.88
C LEU A 53 -11.38 -9.24 15.59
N GLY A 54 -10.81 -8.81 14.46
CA GLY A 54 -11.47 -8.68 13.17
C GLY A 54 -11.24 -9.84 12.19
N GLY A 55 -10.43 -10.85 12.55
CA GLY A 55 -10.18 -12.03 11.72
C GLY A 55 -8.74 -12.52 11.75
N ILE A 56 -8.43 -13.46 10.85
CA ILE A 56 -7.09 -14.03 10.69
C ILE A 56 -6.56 -13.69 9.30
N ALA A 57 -5.38 -13.08 9.24
CA ALA A 57 -4.63 -12.83 8.03
C ALA A 57 -3.52 -13.87 7.86
N TYR A 58 -3.36 -14.35 6.62
CA TYR A 58 -2.33 -15.28 6.19
C TYR A 58 -1.46 -14.60 5.14
N LEU A 59 -0.15 -14.80 5.25
CA LEU A 59 0.82 -14.44 4.22
C LEU A 59 1.22 -15.70 3.49
N LEU A 60 1.02 -15.71 2.17
CA LEU A 60 1.32 -16.82 1.29
C LEU A 60 2.48 -16.48 0.36
N GLN A 61 3.29 -17.47 0.03
CA GLN A 61 4.37 -17.36 -0.92
C GLN A 61 4.35 -18.53 -1.92
N LYS A 62 4.64 -18.23 -3.18
CA LYS A 62 4.92 -19.23 -4.22
C LYS A 62 5.85 -18.61 -5.26
N GLU A 63 6.99 -19.25 -5.52
CA GLU A 63 7.93 -18.82 -6.58
C GLU A 63 8.31 -17.33 -6.52
N GLY A 64 8.54 -16.79 -5.32
CA GLY A 64 8.89 -15.39 -5.11
C GLY A 64 7.72 -14.39 -5.19
N LYS A 65 6.50 -14.86 -5.52
CA LYS A 65 5.27 -14.06 -5.44
C LYS A 65 4.65 -14.15 -4.07
N TRP A 66 3.91 -13.10 -3.70
CA TRP A 66 3.30 -12.99 -2.40
C TRP A 66 1.82 -12.67 -2.49
N ILE A 67 1.03 -13.31 -1.64
CA ILE A 67 -0.41 -13.04 -1.47
C ILE A 67 -0.69 -12.84 0.01
N THR A 68 -1.53 -11.87 0.35
CA THR A 68 -2.15 -11.79 1.67
C THR A 68 -3.59 -12.29 1.57
N CYS A 69 -4.04 -13.11 2.51
CA CYS A 69 -5.44 -13.53 2.58
C CYS A 69 -6.01 -13.24 3.96
N GLN A 70 -7.11 -12.51 4.04
CA GLN A 70 -7.84 -12.28 5.29
C GLN A 70 -9.07 -13.17 5.33
N VAL A 71 -9.19 -14.00 6.37
CA VAL A 71 -10.40 -14.75 6.69
C VAL A 71 -11.24 -13.92 7.65
N ILE A 72 -12.43 -13.55 7.19
CA ILE A 72 -13.42 -12.81 7.97
C ILE A 72 -14.56 -13.77 8.30
N THR A 73 -14.67 -14.14 9.57
CA THR A 73 -15.76 -14.97 10.08
C THR A 73 -16.91 -14.07 10.53
N ARG A 74 -18.03 -14.12 9.81
CA ARG A 74 -19.33 -13.60 10.27
C ARG A 74 -20.15 -14.78 10.79
N ARG A 75 -21.15 -14.52 11.63
CA ARG A 75 -21.92 -15.56 12.39
C ARG A 75 -22.34 -16.79 11.58
N GLU A 76 -22.57 -16.63 10.27
CA GLU A 76 -23.10 -17.68 9.39
C GLU A 76 -22.23 -17.93 8.15
N ASP A 77 -21.12 -17.19 7.96
CA ASP A 77 -20.31 -17.28 6.75
C ASP A 77 -18.83 -16.93 7.03
N SER A 78 -17.91 -17.78 6.58
CA SER A 78 -16.47 -17.50 6.62
C SER A 78 -15.98 -17.31 5.19
N ARG A 79 -15.58 -16.08 4.87
CA ARG A 79 -15.02 -15.74 3.55
C ARG A 79 -13.58 -15.31 3.67
N SER A 80 -12.75 -15.76 2.73
CA SER A 80 -11.40 -15.25 2.54
C SER A 80 -11.39 -14.17 1.46
N ARG A 81 -10.71 -13.06 1.71
CA ARG A 81 -10.33 -12.08 0.68
C ARG A 81 -8.84 -12.12 0.49
N CYS A 82 -8.39 -12.42 -0.71
CA CYS A 82 -6.98 -12.56 -1.03
C CYS A 82 -6.52 -11.42 -1.94
N MET A 83 -5.32 -10.90 -1.70
CA MET A 83 -4.71 -9.81 -2.45
C MET A 83 -3.29 -10.19 -2.86
N ALA A 84 -2.99 -10.13 -4.16
CA ALA A 84 -1.63 -10.25 -4.67
C ALA A 84 -0.82 -8.99 -4.35
N MET A 85 0.42 -9.18 -3.88
CA MET A 85 1.37 -8.11 -3.61
C MET A 85 2.39 -8.10 -4.75
N ASN A 86 2.11 -7.33 -5.80
CA ASN A 86 3.01 -7.09 -6.92
C ASN A 86 3.77 -5.78 -6.74
#